data_AF-A0A529CEX9-F1
#
_entry.id   AF-A0A529CEX9-F1
#
_cell.length_a   1.000
_cell.length_b   1.000
_cell.length_c   1.000
_cell.angle_alpha   90.00
_cell.angle_beta   90.00
_cell.angle_gamma   90.00
#
_symmetry.space_group_name_H-M   'P 1'
#
loop_
_entity.id
_entity.type
_entity.pdbx_description
1 polymer ?
#
loop_
_entity_poly.entity_id
_entity_poly.type
_entity_poly.pdbx_seq_one_letter_code
_entity_poly.pdbx_strand_id
1 'polypeptide(L)'
;MTTRLGLLTTFWLIVTGLLVALVATASAGAKQKTPEAWPMNFALVRNGDCKVSCVQWISAEGTITADTGRQFEQFLAKLKGQRLPVVFQSGGGDVASALWIGRMIRAAGLETAVGRTVLNGCPMLVPRCPEKIVKNGWSEGEVHAGGAYCFSACPFALAGGQVRAAAVGARIALHQITDGSKKSAYADGTQKPRRNFYEA
;
A
#
# COMPACT_ATOMS: atom_id res chain seq x y z
N MET A 1 1.68 38.18 72.22
CA MET A 1 1.54 38.56 70.79
C MET A 1 2.16 37.45 69.96
N THR A 2 1.36 36.45 69.61
CA THR A 2 1.76 35.26 68.86
C THR A 2 0.74 35.08 67.74
N THR A 3 1.16 34.41 66.68
CA THR A 3 0.46 34.21 65.39
C THR A 3 0.63 35.38 64.42
N ARG A 4 1.34 35.13 63.31
CA ARG A 4 1.16 35.64 61.92
C ARG A 4 2.46 35.47 61.11
N LEU A 5 3.05 34.28 61.08
CA LEU A 5 4.21 34.02 60.20
C LEU A 5 4.26 32.61 59.60
N GLY A 6 3.12 31.90 59.57
CA GLY A 6 3.02 30.54 59.00
C GLY A 6 2.08 30.42 57.79
N LEU A 7 1.38 31.49 57.39
CA LEU A 7 0.34 31.42 56.35
C LEU A 7 0.82 31.81 54.94
N LEU A 8 1.98 32.46 54.83
CA LEU A 8 2.48 32.98 53.54
C LEU A 8 3.42 31.99 52.82
N THR A 9 4.08 31.09 53.55
CA THR A 9 5.01 30.10 52.97
C THR A 9 4.29 28.86 52.43
N THR A 10 3.10 28.54 52.93
CA THR A 10 2.26 27.44 52.43
C THR A 10 1.51 27.81 51.15
N PHE A 11 1.22 29.10 50.93
CA PHE A 11 0.50 29.57 49.74
C PHE A 11 1.39 29.55 48.48
N TRP A 12 2.69 29.81 48.61
CA TRP A 12 3.63 29.77 47.49
C TRP A 12 3.94 28.35 46.99
N LEU A 13 3.93 27.35 47.88
CA LEU A 13 4.18 25.95 47.50
C LEU A 13 2.96 25.30 46.80
N ILE A 14 1.74 25.77 47.06
CA ILE A 14 0.52 25.27 46.42
C ILE A 14 0.37 25.86 45.00
N VAL A 15 0.77 27.11 44.78
CA VAL A 15 0.70 27.76 43.45
C VAL A 15 1.79 27.23 42.50
N THR A 16 3.00 26.91 42.98
CA THR A 16 4.03 26.27 42.15
C THR A 16 3.75 24.80 41.86
N GLY A 17 3.03 24.09 42.73
CA GLY A 17 2.61 22.71 42.48
C GLY A 17 1.52 22.60 41.39
N LEU A 18 0.63 23.59 41.30
CA LEU A 18 -0.47 23.58 40.33
C LEU A 18 -0.05 23.99 38.90
N LEU A 19 1.04 24.75 38.75
CA LEU A 19 1.58 25.15 37.44
C LEU A 19 2.44 24.07 36.75
N VAL A 20 2.92 23.06 37.49
CA VAL A 20 3.71 21.95 36.92
C VAL A 20 2.83 20.79 36.43
N ALA A 21 1.55 20.76 36.79
CA ALA A 21 0.61 19.72 36.37
C ALA A 21 0.06 19.90 34.93
N LEU A 22 0.48 20.96 34.21
CA LEU A 22 0.07 21.25 32.84
C LEU A 22 1.19 21.03 31.82
N VAL A 23 2.12 20.10 32.08
CA VAL A 23 2.97 19.56 31.02
C VAL A 23 2.09 18.66 30.17
N ALA A 24 1.59 19.26 29.08
CA ALA A 24 0.83 18.61 28.04
C ALA A 24 1.44 17.23 27.72
N THR A 25 0.67 16.18 28.00
CA THR A 25 0.83 14.87 27.37
C THR A 25 0.44 15.05 25.90
N ALA A 26 1.35 15.66 25.13
CA ALA A 26 1.32 15.56 23.68
C ALA A 26 1.59 14.07 23.37
N SER A 27 0.53 13.27 23.29
CA SER A 27 0.61 11.97 22.66
C SER A 27 1.12 12.22 21.26
N ALA A 28 2.39 11.87 21.03
CA ALA A 28 2.92 11.64 19.70
C ALA A 28 2.10 10.49 19.11
N GLY A 29 0.94 10.81 18.53
CA GLY A 29 0.16 9.87 17.76
C GLY A 29 1.08 9.37 16.66
N ALA A 30 1.54 8.12 16.77
CA ALA A 30 2.25 7.46 15.71
C ALA A 30 1.40 7.65 14.45
N LYS A 31 1.94 8.32 13.42
CA LYS A 31 1.28 8.46 12.11
C LYS A 31 0.93 7.05 11.65
N GLN A 32 -0.33 6.64 11.84
CA GLN A 32 -0.81 5.39 11.26
C GLN A 32 -0.68 5.54 9.75
N LYS A 33 0.10 4.64 9.13
CA LYS A 33 0.23 4.61 7.67
C LYS A 33 -1.16 4.39 7.10
N THR A 34 -1.56 5.23 6.15
CA THR A 34 -2.78 5.01 5.38
C THR A 34 -2.72 3.63 4.71
N PRO A 35 -3.86 2.96 4.46
CA PRO A 35 -3.88 1.64 3.82
C PRO A 35 -3.06 1.58 2.52
N GLU A 36 -3.00 2.69 1.79
CA GLU A 36 -2.25 2.85 0.55
C GLU A 36 -0.73 2.72 0.72
N ALA A 37 -0.20 3.08 1.90
CA ALA A 37 1.21 2.99 2.26
C ALA A 37 1.59 1.64 2.89
N TRP A 38 0.65 0.70 3.00
CA TRP A 38 0.96 -0.67 3.45
C TRP A 38 1.66 -1.46 2.33
N PRO A 39 2.57 -2.40 2.66
CA PRO A 39 3.15 -3.28 1.66
C PRO A 39 2.08 -4.01 0.87
N MET A 40 2.29 -4.12 -0.45
CA MET A 40 1.37 -4.81 -1.33
C MET A 40 1.20 -6.25 -0.87
N ASN A 41 -0.05 -6.68 -0.76
CA ASN A 41 -0.40 -8.07 -0.49
C ASN A 41 -1.50 -8.55 -1.44
N PHE A 42 -1.72 -9.86 -1.44
CA PHE A 42 -2.62 -10.54 -2.36
C PHE A 42 -3.74 -11.24 -1.61
N ALA A 43 -4.97 -11.12 -2.11
CA ALA A 43 -6.13 -11.82 -1.58
C ALA A 43 -6.97 -12.40 -2.72
N LEU A 44 -7.51 -13.60 -2.52
CA LEU A 44 -8.58 -14.12 -3.36
C LEU A 44 -9.90 -13.49 -2.93
N VAL A 45 -10.61 -12.93 -3.89
CA VAL A 45 -11.89 -12.28 -3.65
C VAL A 45 -12.89 -12.74 -4.69
N ARG A 46 -14.15 -12.88 -4.26
CA ARG A 46 -15.26 -13.24 -5.12
C ARG A 46 -16.50 -12.42 -4.79
N ASN A 47 -17.42 -12.42 -5.74
CA ASN A 47 -18.76 -11.86 -5.58
C ASN A 47 -19.78 -12.76 -6.28
N GLY A 48 -20.88 -13.09 -5.59
CA GLY A 48 -21.93 -13.97 -6.09
C GLY A 48 -21.79 -15.43 -5.67
N ASP A 49 -22.69 -16.28 -6.17
CA ASP A 49 -22.68 -17.72 -5.87
C ASP A 49 -21.84 -18.48 -6.91
N CYS A 50 -20.65 -18.92 -6.51
CA CYS A 50 -19.74 -19.68 -7.38
C CYS A 50 -20.21 -21.10 -7.74
N LYS A 51 -21.44 -21.49 -7.40
CA LYS A 51 -22.12 -22.66 -7.97
C LYS A 51 -22.98 -22.32 -9.19
N VAL A 52 -23.42 -21.07 -9.31
CA VAL A 52 -24.33 -20.61 -10.37
C VAL A 52 -23.63 -19.60 -11.27
N SER A 53 -23.18 -18.49 -10.68
CA SER A 53 -22.44 -17.42 -11.34
C SER A 53 -21.76 -16.56 -10.29
N CYS A 54 -20.45 -16.39 -10.44
CA CYS A 54 -19.69 -15.46 -9.63
C CYS A 54 -18.54 -14.86 -10.42
N VAL A 55 -18.06 -13.70 -9.97
CA VAL A 55 -16.79 -13.13 -10.41
C VAL A 55 -15.73 -13.43 -9.37
N GLN A 56 -14.52 -13.77 -9.82
CA GLN A 56 -13.37 -14.12 -8.98
C GLN A 56 -12.14 -13.39 -9.46
N TRP A 57 -11.33 -12.87 -8.54
CA TRP A 57 -10.10 -12.15 -8.88
C TRP A 57 -9.04 -12.24 -7.79
N ILE A 58 -7.82 -11.88 -8.18
CA ILE A 58 -6.70 -11.64 -7.27
C ILE A 58 -6.68 -10.14 -6.99
N SER A 59 -6.97 -9.76 -5.75
CA SER A 59 -6.85 -8.38 -5.28
C SER A 59 -5.40 -8.11 -4.88
N ALA A 60 -4.70 -7.24 -5.63
CA ALA A 60 -3.30 -6.86 -5.45
C ALA A 60 -3.21 -5.37 -5.07
N GLU A 61 -3.16 -5.08 -3.77
CA GLU A 61 -3.28 -3.69 -3.28
C GLU A 61 -2.17 -3.33 -2.30
N GLY A 62 -1.70 -2.08 -2.39
CA GLY A 62 -0.66 -1.49 -1.55
C GLY A 62 0.59 -1.07 -2.32
N THR A 63 1.66 -0.75 -1.59
CA THR A 63 2.96 -0.34 -2.13
C THR A 63 3.76 -1.55 -2.60
N ILE A 64 4.22 -1.53 -3.86
CA ILE A 64 5.10 -2.58 -4.39
C ILE A 64 6.47 -2.44 -3.70
N THR A 65 6.87 -3.44 -2.94
CA THR A 65 8.19 -3.50 -2.29
C THR A 65 9.10 -4.47 -3.03
N ALA A 66 10.39 -4.49 -2.67
CA ALA A 66 11.37 -5.42 -3.23
C ALA A 66 10.95 -6.90 -3.05
N ASP A 67 10.19 -7.22 -2.00
CA ASP A 67 9.72 -8.59 -1.73
C ASP A 67 8.39 -8.93 -2.40
N THR A 68 7.65 -7.96 -2.93
CA THR A 68 6.30 -8.18 -3.47
C THR A 68 6.29 -9.20 -4.62
N GLY A 69 7.29 -9.19 -5.50
CA GLY A 69 7.41 -10.20 -6.56
C GLY A 69 7.50 -11.63 -6.02
N ARG A 70 8.34 -11.88 -5.01
CA ARG A 70 8.45 -13.21 -4.37
C ARG A 70 7.13 -13.62 -3.72
N GLN A 71 6.44 -12.68 -3.08
CA GLN A 71 5.13 -12.94 -2.47
C GLN A 71 4.07 -13.27 -3.52
N PHE A 72 4.11 -12.61 -4.69
CA PHE A 72 3.21 -12.89 -5.80
C PHE A 72 3.46 -14.28 -6.40
N GLU A 73 4.71 -14.66 -6.61
CA GLU A 73 5.10 -16.00 -7.07
C GLU A 73 4.54 -17.09 -6.14
N GLN A 74 4.77 -16.93 -4.82
CA GLN A 74 4.24 -17.84 -3.81
C GLN A 74 2.71 -17.88 -3.79
N PHE A 75 2.05 -16.75 -4.07
CA PHE A 75 0.60 -16.68 -4.16
C PHE A 75 0.08 -17.45 -5.38
N LEU A 76 0.68 -17.25 -6.57
CA LEU A 76 0.31 -17.96 -7.79
C LEU A 76 0.50 -19.48 -7.67
N ALA A 77 1.57 -19.93 -7.01
CA ALA A 77 1.82 -21.35 -6.78
C ALA A 77 0.65 -22.03 -6.04
N LYS A 78 -0.03 -21.32 -5.13
CA LYS A 78 -1.18 -21.83 -4.38
C LYS A 78 -2.45 -21.97 -5.24
N LEU A 79 -2.54 -21.25 -6.36
CA LEU A 79 -3.69 -21.29 -7.26
C LEU A 79 -3.70 -22.52 -8.17
N LYS A 80 -2.62 -23.31 -8.20
CA LYS A 80 -2.52 -24.56 -8.96
C LYS A 80 -2.96 -24.40 -10.44
N GLY A 81 -2.59 -23.28 -11.05
CA GLY A 81 -2.89 -22.98 -12.45
C GLY A 81 -4.25 -22.33 -12.71
N GLN A 82 -5.06 -22.05 -11.68
CA GLN A 82 -6.30 -21.28 -11.84
C GLN A 82 -5.97 -19.87 -12.39
N ARG A 83 -6.58 -19.53 -13.51
CA ARG A 83 -6.39 -18.23 -14.17
C ARG A 83 -7.44 -17.25 -13.65
N LEU A 84 -7.00 -16.29 -12.85
CA LEU A 84 -7.82 -15.23 -12.30
C LEU A 84 -7.25 -13.87 -12.73
N PRO A 85 -8.10 -12.87 -13.04
CA PRO A 85 -7.63 -11.52 -13.29
C PRO A 85 -6.97 -10.95 -12.04
N VAL A 86 -5.90 -10.18 -12.23
CA VAL A 86 -5.22 -9.44 -11.16
C VAL A 86 -5.73 -8.00 -11.16
N VAL A 87 -6.41 -7.61 -10.09
CA VAL A 87 -6.95 -6.25 -9.90
C VAL A 87 -6.00 -5.45 -9.02
N PHE A 88 -5.46 -4.38 -9.58
CA PHE A 88 -4.48 -3.51 -8.93
C PHE A 88 -5.10 -2.25 -8.34
N GLN A 89 -4.69 -1.93 -7.11
CA GLN A 89 -4.82 -0.62 -6.47
C GLN A 89 -3.49 -0.26 -5.82
N SER A 90 -2.68 0.58 -6.47
CA SER A 90 -1.31 0.81 -6.00
C SER A 90 -0.72 2.15 -6.42
N GLY A 91 -0.05 2.81 -5.47
CA GLY A 91 0.74 4.01 -5.71
C GLY A 91 2.09 3.73 -6.42
N GLY A 92 2.42 2.45 -6.66
CA GLY A 92 3.70 2.01 -7.20
C GLY A 92 4.69 1.61 -6.11
N GLY A 93 5.99 1.88 -6.33
CA GLY A 93 7.08 1.48 -5.44
C GLY A 93 8.27 0.92 -6.22
N ASP A 94 8.74 -0.27 -5.83
CA ASP A 94 9.90 -0.92 -6.42
C ASP A 94 9.66 -1.35 -7.88
N VAL A 95 10.43 -0.78 -8.80
CA VAL A 95 10.27 -1.00 -10.25
C VAL A 95 10.70 -2.40 -10.68
N ALA A 96 11.77 -2.94 -10.09
CA ALA A 96 12.27 -4.26 -10.45
C ALA A 96 11.25 -5.36 -10.08
N SER A 97 10.67 -5.26 -8.88
CA SER A 97 9.59 -6.11 -8.38
C SER A 97 8.32 -5.96 -9.23
N ALA A 98 7.93 -4.73 -9.60
CA ALA A 98 6.79 -4.50 -10.49
C ALA A 98 6.96 -5.15 -11.88
N LEU A 99 8.14 -5.02 -12.48
CA LEU A 99 8.48 -5.67 -13.75
C LEU A 99 8.48 -7.19 -13.63
N TRP A 100 9.00 -7.72 -12.51
CA TRP A 100 8.98 -9.15 -12.25
C TRP A 100 7.55 -9.70 -12.11
N ILE A 101 6.67 -9.00 -11.39
CA ILE A 101 5.23 -9.29 -11.31
C ILE A 101 4.61 -9.29 -12.71
N GLY A 102 4.85 -8.25 -13.52
CA GLY A 102 4.35 -8.17 -14.88
C GLY A 102 4.78 -9.35 -15.76
N ARG A 103 6.05 -9.79 -15.65
CA ARG A 103 6.55 -10.97 -16.37
C ARG A 103 5.85 -12.26 -15.94
N MET A 104 5.62 -12.46 -14.64
CA MET A 104 4.91 -13.63 -14.13
C MET A 104 3.44 -13.65 -14.59
N ILE A 105 2.76 -12.49 -14.53
CA ILE A 105 1.39 -12.32 -15.05
C ILE A 105 1.33 -12.70 -16.53
N ARG A 106 2.28 -12.20 -17.34
CA ARG A 106 2.35 -12.52 -18.76
C ARG A 106 2.57 -14.02 -19.00
N ALA A 107 3.54 -14.61 -18.30
CA ALA A 107 3.88 -16.02 -18.44
C ALA A 107 2.72 -16.95 -18.03
N ALA A 108 1.97 -16.58 -16.99
CA ALA A 108 0.79 -17.33 -16.53
C ALA A 108 -0.47 -17.06 -17.38
N GLY A 109 -0.40 -16.13 -18.35
CA GLY A 109 -1.52 -15.76 -19.21
C GLY A 109 -2.69 -15.14 -18.45
N LEU A 110 -2.40 -14.39 -17.40
CA LEU A 110 -3.41 -13.73 -16.58
C LEU A 110 -3.85 -12.41 -17.22
N GLU A 111 -5.07 -12.01 -16.91
CA GLU A 111 -5.58 -10.68 -17.22
C GLU A 111 -5.27 -9.72 -16.08
N THR A 112 -5.29 -8.42 -16.36
CA THR A 112 -5.09 -7.39 -15.35
C THR A 112 -6.14 -6.29 -15.45
N ALA A 113 -6.47 -5.70 -14.31
CA ALA A 113 -7.37 -4.57 -14.23
C ALA A 113 -6.92 -3.56 -13.18
N VAL A 114 -7.34 -2.30 -13.32
CA VAL A 114 -7.25 -1.30 -12.24
C VAL A 114 -8.61 -1.13 -11.58
N GLY A 115 -8.66 -1.30 -10.26
CA GLY A 115 -9.90 -1.28 -9.49
C GLY A 115 -9.61 -1.30 -7.99
N ARG A 116 -10.53 -0.81 -7.16
CA ARG A 116 -10.41 -0.81 -5.70
C ARG A 116 -11.30 -1.90 -5.11
N THR A 117 -10.71 -2.88 -4.44
CA THR A 117 -11.48 -3.93 -3.77
C THR A 117 -12.14 -3.37 -2.52
N VAL A 118 -13.43 -3.62 -2.37
CA VAL A 118 -14.20 -3.32 -1.17
C VAL A 118 -14.72 -4.65 -0.62
N LEU A 119 -14.23 -5.05 0.56
CA LEU A 119 -14.65 -6.27 1.22
C LEU A 119 -15.90 -6.03 2.07
N ASN A 120 -16.76 -7.04 2.15
CA ASN A 120 -18.02 -6.95 2.86
C ASN A 120 -17.80 -6.67 4.36
N GLY A 121 -18.45 -5.61 4.86
CA GLY A 121 -18.38 -5.21 6.27
C GLY A 121 -17.08 -4.51 6.67
N CYS A 122 -16.25 -4.08 5.72
CA CYS A 122 -15.12 -3.21 6.02
C CYS A 122 -15.55 -1.74 6.18
N PRO A 123 -14.87 -0.96 7.05
CA PRO A 123 -15.10 0.48 7.18
C PRO A 123 -14.78 1.24 5.89
N MET A 124 -15.48 2.35 5.65
CA MET A 124 -15.28 3.20 4.47
C MET A 124 -13.83 3.65 4.24
N LEU A 125 -13.10 3.97 5.33
CA LEU A 125 -11.71 4.43 5.26
C LEU A 125 -10.70 3.31 5.02
N VAL A 126 -11.08 2.05 5.24
CA VAL A 126 -10.24 0.87 5.04
C VAL A 126 -11.05 -0.18 4.28
N PRO A 127 -11.37 0.07 2.99
CA PRO A 127 -12.30 -0.75 2.21
C PRO A 127 -11.86 -2.21 2.07
N ARG A 128 -10.55 -2.47 2.17
CA ARG A 128 -9.94 -3.80 2.18
C ARG A 128 -9.29 -4.06 3.54
N CYS A 129 -10.08 -4.04 4.59
CA CYS A 129 -9.64 -4.20 5.97
C CYS A 129 -9.03 -5.60 6.21
N PRO A 130 -7.87 -5.68 6.90
CA PRO A 130 -7.14 -6.95 7.06
C PRO A 130 -7.94 -8.08 7.71
N GLU A 131 -8.89 -7.73 8.59
CA GLU A 131 -9.72 -8.67 9.35
C GLU A 131 -10.67 -9.47 8.45
N LYS A 132 -10.98 -8.95 7.26
CA LYS A 132 -11.87 -9.59 6.28
C LYS A 132 -11.12 -10.34 5.17
N ILE A 133 -9.79 -10.28 5.16
CA ILE A 133 -8.98 -11.05 4.21
C ILE A 133 -8.87 -12.49 4.71
N VAL A 134 -9.46 -13.43 3.96
CA VAL A 134 -9.40 -14.85 4.27
C VAL A 134 -8.07 -15.43 3.79
N LYS A 135 -7.26 -15.95 4.72
CA LYS A 135 -5.99 -16.60 4.39
C LYS A 135 -6.25 -17.95 3.70
N ASN A 136 -5.62 -18.16 2.54
CA ASN A 136 -5.75 -19.38 1.74
C ASN A 136 -7.22 -19.74 1.39
N GLY A 137 -8.09 -18.73 1.28
CA GLY A 137 -9.50 -18.92 0.96
C GLY A 137 -10.09 -17.67 0.30
N TRP A 138 -11.40 -17.70 0.10
CA TRP A 138 -12.13 -16.63 -0.60
C TRP A 138 -12.64 -15.58 0.38
N SER A 139 -12.25 -14.33 0.14
CA SER A 139 -12.89 -13.17 0.76
C SER A 139 -14.10 -12.75 -0.07
N GLU A 140 -15.12 -12.16 0.56
CA GLU A 140 -16.31 -11.67 -0.14
C GLU A 140 -16.21 -10.15 -0.32
N GLY A 141 -16.45 -9.66 -1.53
CA GLY A 141 -16.37 -8.23 -1.81
C GLY A 141 -16.74 -7.86 -3.24
N GLU A 142 -16.39 -6.64 -3.63
CA GLU A 142 -16.66 -6.06 -4.95
C GLU A 142 -15.43 -5.29 -5.46
N VAL A 143 -15.37 -5.05 -6.77
CA VAL A 143 -14.40 -4.13 -7.38
C VAL A 143 -15.11 -2.82 -7.67
N HIS A 144 -14.67 -1.74 -7.02
CA HIS A 144 -15.21 -0.40 -7.16
C HIS A 144 -14.32 0.45 -8.07
N ALA A 145 -14.96 1.29 -8.89
CA ALA A 145 -14.27 2.20 -9.79
C ALA A 145 -13.79 3.47 -9.07
N GLY A 146 -14.60 3.97 -8.12
CA GLY A 146 -14.32 5.19 -7.38
C GLY A 146 -13.00 5.12 -6.61
N GLY A 147 -12.08 6.03 -6.95
CA GLY A 147 -10.77 6.14 -6.30
C GLY A 147 -9.79 5.02 -6.68
N ALA A 148 -10.05 4.25 -7.74
CA ALA A 148 -9.11 3.25 -8.24
C ALA A 148 -7.91 3.90 -8.96
N TYR A 149 -6.70 3.39 -8.72
CA TYR A 149 -5.49 3.92 -9.31
C TYR A 149 -4.35 2.89 -9.44
N CYS A 150 -3.46 3.17 -10.38
CA CYS A 150 -2.23 2.43 -10.60
C CYS A 150 -1.14 3.42 -11.05
N PHE A 151 -0.30 3.83 -10.11
CA PHE A 151 0.68 4.90 -10.31
C PHE A 151 2.12 4.39 -10.30
N SER A 152 3.03 5.19 -10.86
CA SER A 152 4.47 5.01 -10.77
C SER A 152 4.92 3.64 -11.31
N ALA A 153 5.34 2.71 -10.45
CA ALA A 153 5.77 1.38 -10.84
C ALA A 153 4.60 0.42 -11.16
N CYS A 154 3.40 0.66 -10.64
CA CYS A 154 2.25 -0.24 -10.82
C CYS A 154 1.91 -0.51 -12.30
N PRO A 155 1.93 0.49 -13.21
CA PRO A 155 1.68 0.27 -14.63
C PRO A 155 2.59 -0.77 -15.29
N PHE A 156 3.80 -1.02 -14.78
CA PHE A 156 4.68 -2.08 -15.30
C PHE A 156 4.15 -3.49 -14.97
N ALA A 157 3.57 -3.68 -13.79
CA ALA A 157 2.91 -4.92 -13.42
C ALA A 157 1.60 -5.10 -14.21
N LEU A 158 0.79 -4.03 -14.30
CA LEU A 158 -0.45 -3.98 -15.08
C LEU A 158 -0.21 -4.38 -16.55
N ALA A 159 0.87 -3.89 -17.17
CA ALA A 159 1.20 -4.17 -18.57
C ALA A 159 1.43 -5.66 -18.89
N GLY A 160 1.68 -6.49 -17.87
CA GLY A 160 1.85 -7.94 -18.01
C GLY A 160 0.61 -8.67 -18.51
N GLY A 161 -0.59 -8.13 -18.26
CA GLY A 161 -1.86 -8.77 -18.61
C GLY A 161 -2.02 -9.06 -20.10
N GLN A 162 -2.65 -10.20 -20.44
CA GLN A 162 -3.08 -10.48 -21.81
C GLN A 162 -4.21 -9.53 -22.24
N VAL A 163 -5.18 -9.37 -21.36
CA VAL A 163 -6.17 -8.29 -21.39
C VAL A 163 -5.83 -7.32 -20.27
N ARG A 164 -5.97 -6.02 -20.56
CA ARG A 164 -5.69 -4.92 -19.64
C ARG A 164 -6.92 -4.04 -19.58
N ALA A 165 -7.63 -4.06 -18.45
CA ALA A 165 -8.82 -3.24 -18.21
C ALA A 165 -8.54 -2.16 -17.17
N ALA A 166 -9.41 -1.16 -17.11
CA ALA A 166 -9.42 -0.17 -16.06
C ALA A 166 -10.87 0.17 -15.74
N ALA A 167 -11.20 0.23 -14.44
CA ALA A 167 -12.52 0.67 -14.03
C ALA A 167 -12.77 2.12 -14.51
N VAL A 168 -14.04 2.47 -14.74
CA VAL A 168 -14.40 3.81 -15.25
C VAL A 168 -13.91 4.89 -14.28
N GLY A 169 -13.10 5.83 -14.78
CA GLY A 169 -12.50 6.89 -13.96
C GLY A 169 -11.30 6.47 -13.11
N ALA A 170 -10.82 5.23 -13.25
CA ALA A 170 -9.56 4.80 -12.65
C ALA A 170 -8.39 5.62 -13.23
N ARG A 171 -7.41 5.94 -12.37
CA ARG A 171 -6.27 6.77 -12.76
C ARG A 171 -5.02 5.91 -12.95
N ILE A 172 -4.44 5.97 -14.14
CA ILE A 172 -3.16 5.35 -14.46
C ILE A 172 -2.18 6.48 -14.74
N ALA A 173 -1.07 6.53 -14.02
CA ALA A 173 -0.09 7.61 -14.16
C ALA A 173 1.34 7.09 -14.09
N LEU A 174 2.18 7.66 -14.94
CA LEU A 174 3.61 7.37 -15.05
C LEU A 174 4.43 8.59 -14.64
N HIS A 175 5.64 8.34 -14.17
CA HIS A 175 6.69 9.34 -14.05
C HIS A 175 8.04 8.67 -14.36
N GLN A 176 9.09 9.47 -14.52
CA GLN A 176 10.44 8.95 -14.76
C GLN A 176 10.89 7.97 -13.67
N ILE A 177 11.54 6.87 -14.04
CA ILE A 177 12.16 5.96 -13.08
C ILE A 177 13.36 6.68 -12.46
N THR A 178 13.34 6.86 -11.14
CA THR A 178 14.48 7.38 -10.39
C THR A 178 15.10 6.24 -9.61
N ASP A 179 16.41 6.03 -9.74
CA ASP A 179 17.16 4.97 -9.04
C ASP A 179 17.39 5.26 -7.53
N GLY A 180 16.75 6.30 -6.99
CA GLY A 180 16.93 6.71 -5.60
C GLY A 180 18.34 7.22 -5.28
N SER A 181 19.23 7.39 -6.28
CA SER A 181 20.50 8.07 -6.05
C SER A 181 20.20 9.55 -5.79
N LYS A 182 20.08 9.90 -4.50
CA LYS A 182 20.30 11.28 -4.05
C LYS A 182 21.75 11.63 -4.34
N LYS A 183 22.07 11.94 -5.60
CA LYS A 183 23.25 12.74 -5.89
C LYS A 183 22.74 14.13 -6.23
N SER A 184 23.02 15.06 -5.34
CA SER A 184 23.06 16.49 -5.64
C SER A 184 23.93 16.69 -6.88
N ALA A 185 23.35 16.58 -8.07
CA ALA A 185 24.03 16.82 -9.34
C ALA A 185 24.15 18.34 -9.60
N TYR A 186 24.38 19.11 -8.55
CA TYR A 186 24.66 20.54 -8.58
C TYR A 186 25.88 20.93 -7.74
N ALA A 187 26.65 19.95 -7.24
CA ALA A 187 27.92 20.21 -6.59
C ALA A 187 28.96 19.21 -7.11
N ASP A 188 29.93 19.75 -7.86
CA ASP A 188 31.25 19.17 -8.15
C ASP A 188 31.36 18.07 -9.24
N GLY A 189 31.28 18.52 -10.50
CA GLY A 189 32.49 18.63 -11.33
C GLY A 189 33.16 17.39 -11.93
N THR A 190 32.94 16.16 -11.47
CA THR A 190 33.68 14.99 -12.02
C THR A 190 32.76 13.89 -12.54
N GLN A 191 32.43 13.98 -13.84
CA GLN A 191 31.67 12.96 -14.56
C GLN A 191 32.61 11.81 -14.97
N LYS A 192 32.68 10.73 -14.18
CA LYS A 192 33.22 9.45 -14.67
C LYS A 192 32.12 8.76 -15.49
N PRO A 193 32.37 8.32 -16.74
CA PRO A 193 31.34 7.69 -17.56
C PRO A 193 30.89 6.38 -16.90
N ARG A 194 29.59 6.30 -16.56
CA ARG A 194 28.99 5.05 -16.11
C ARG A 194 28.94 4.10 -17.31
N ARG A 195 29.55 2.91 -17.17
CA ARG A 195 29.45 1.84 -18.16
C ARG A 195 27.97 1.44 -18.31
N ASN A 196 27.52 1.33 -19.55
CA ASN A 196 26.15 0.96 -19.92
C ASN A 196 25.81 -0.43 -19.35
N PHE A 197 24.73 -0.50 -18.59
CA PHE A 197 24.11 -1.76 -18.12
C PHE A 197 23.20 -2.37 -19.19
N TYR A 198 23.72 -2.47 -20.42
CA TYR A 198 23.09 -3.18 -21.53
C TYR A 198 24.16 -3.91 -22.34
N GLU A 199 24.88 -4.82 -21.70
CA GLU A 199 25.63 -5.86 -22.40
C GLU A 199 25.45 -7.19 -21.66
N ALA A 200 25.02 -8.19 -22.45
CA ALA A 200 24.74 -9.61 -22.18
C ALA A 200 23.48 -9.97 -21.38
#